data_AF-A0A6A5WE88-F1
#
_entry.id   AF-A0A6A5WE88-F1
#
_cell.length_a   1.000
_cell.length_b   1.000
_cell.length_c   1.000
_cell.angle_alpha   90.00
_cell.angle_beta   90.00
_cell.angle_gamma   90.00
#
_symmetry.space_group_name_H-M   'P 1'
#
loop_
_entity.id
_entity.type
_entity.pdbx_description
1 polymer ?
#
loop_
_entity_poly.entity_id
_entity_poly.type
_entity_poly.pdbx_seq_one_letter_code
_entity_poly.pdbx_strand_id
1 'polypeptide(L)'
;MNSSNVTTSPSFRCKGKSYPCAQENPFDPDIAGIGVVVSILASAFFTLAAIVFGYFKRILPGVSLGRADEVFLSDIHRTKAQQDRLEDALEKFVLSLSDQQLVTGLAILIAGFQKCDISSYSQSTVAALAWFSCTTHLATIAVLQRYLRCYAWLRHLRVFGMLLIASLISPSLILTSLTGPVDSSFYCHVRNITFDKRKGFLELMQMIFIIIYLIYAYFKRLMPLYLSPIPTGDRRRLAMAQKHNQAVAGWRRTRSIPENTTRVSAYRMAVLVFIEFNASFISTIASILFMGAYGLTRTILIWSSHSIELEMGLGQMVPLILLVLPVFALIETLSEVREEHRSADGQGLETSHPELQLPANPSHRVSPPLPTQAPTGDQIELVPSHITSSNKPPGIEDEPAENRVDDLMQNIYNKPTFRRWIIFTSIFMLVLALGTGAGCGGAFTQTLWLQFAFTSVLYFFVVSAIAFRGKPLGREVVRLFGQWIFSLATGRKAVGRFRGNASAARA
;
A
#
# COMPACT_ATOMS: atom_id res chain seq x y z
N MET A 1 62.27 22.36 -27.31
CA MET A 1 61.16 21.41 -27.58
C MET A 1 60.26 21.43 -26.37
N ASN A 2 59.03 21.92 -26.48
CA ASN A 2 58.10 21.95 -25.36
C ASN A 2 57.52 20.56 -25.14
N SER A 3 57.65 20.03 -23.93
CA SER A 3 56.83 18.90 -23.49
C SER A 3 55.38 19.35 -23.44
N SER A 4 54.59 18.92 -24.41
CA SER A 4 53.13 19.07 -24.37
C SER A 4 52.61 18.35 -23.13
N ASN A 5 52.14 19.12 -22.13
CA ASN A 5 51.33 18.57 -21.05
C ASN A 5 50.02 18.07 -21.67
N VAL A 6 50.00 16.82 -22.12
CA VAL A 6 48.77 16.10 -22.45
C VAL A 6 48.04 15.90 -21.13
N THR A 7 47.11 16.80 -20.82
CA THR A 7 46.18 16.67 -19.70
C THR A 7 45.34 15.43 -19.98
N THR A 8 45.77 14.29 -19.45
CA THR A 8 45.04 13.03 -19.60
C THR A 8 43.68 13.18 -18.95
N SER A 9 42.63 13.18 -19.77
CA SER A 9 41.26 13.30 -19.29
C SER A 9 41.01 12.22 -18.22
N PRO A 10 40.37 12.56 -17.09
CA PRO A 10 40.17 11.60 -16.01
C PRO A 10 39.42 10.38 -16.56
N SER A 11 39.87 9.20 -16.15
CA SER A 11 39.36 7.90 -16.62
C SER A 11 39.27 6.90 -15.48
N PHE A 12 38.43 5.88 -15.66
CA PHE A 12 38.22 4.81 -14.69
C PHE A 12 38.27 3.44 -15.37
N ARG A 13 38.62 2.41 -14.60
CA ARG A 13 38.67 1.03 -15.09
C ARG A 13 37.41 0.28 -14.69
N CYS A 14 36.72 -0.32 -15.67
CA CYS A 14 35.55 -1.17 -15.46
C CYS A 14 35.66 -2.40 -16.37
N LYS A 15 35.35 -3.60 -15.86
CA LYS A 15 35.46 -4.89 -16.59
C LYS A 15 36.78 -5.04 -17.39
N GLY A 16 37.90 -4.59 -16.80
CA GLY A 16 39.24 -4.63 -17.39
C GLY A 16 39.57 -3.53 -18.42
N LYS A 17 38.58 -2.79 -18.94
CA LYS A 17 38.76 -1.70 -19.91
C LYS A 17 38.83 -0.34 -19.21
N SER A 18 39.47 0.65 -19.85
CA SER A 18 39.49 2.05 -19.39
C SER A 18 38.43 2.87 -20.12
N TYR A 19 37.71 3.71 -19.39
CA TYR A 19 36.63 4.56 -19.91
C TYR A 19 36.87 6.02 -19.51
N PRO A 20 36.57 7.00 -20.38
CA PRO A 20 36.65 8.42 -20.03
C PRO A 20 35.55 8.80 -19.02
N CYS A 21 35.84 9.78 -18.17
CA CYS A 21 34.85 10.32 -17.23
C CYS A 21 33.88 11.32 -17.87
N ALA A 22 34.35 12.08 -18.88
CA ALA A 22 33.52 12.93 -19.70
C ALA A 22 32.80 12.06 -20.75
N GLN A 23 31.53 12.38 -21.02
CA GLN A 23 30.69 11.58 -21.91
C GLN A 23 30.07 12.50 -22.97
N GLU A 24 30.32 12.16 -24.24
CA GLU A 24 29.95 13.00 -25.39
C GLU A 24 28.44 13.04 -25.66
N ASN A 25 27.76 11.90 -25.47
CA ASN A 25 26.30 11.85 -25.35
C ASN A 25 25.91 11.18 -24.02
N PRO A 26 25.33 11.93 -23.06
CA PRO A 26 24.84 11.36 -21.80
C PRO A 26 23.50 10.61 -21.97
N PHE A 27 22.81 10.78 -23.09
CA PHE A 27 21.59 10.04 -23.40
C PHE A 27 21.93 8.62 -23.89
N ASP A 28 21.20 7.63 -23.40
CA ASP A 28 21.33 6.23 -23.81
C ASP A 28 19.96 5.73 -24.28
N PRO A 29 19.72 5.58 -25.60
CA PRO A 29 18.39 5.25 -26.12
C PRO A 29 17.87 3.88 -25.69
N ASP A 30 18.73 2.94 -25.29
CA ASP A 30 18.30 1.62 -24.82
C ASP A 30 17.90 1.61 -23.33
N ILE A 31 18.26 2.67 -22.59
CA ILE A 31 18.06 2.76 -21.12
C ILE A 31 17.13 3.92 -20.75
N ALA A 32 17.40 5.11 -21.27
CA ALA A 32 16.65 6.33 -21.03
C ALA A 32 15.73 6.72 -22.22
N GLY A 33 15.62 5.86 -23.23
CA GLY A 33 14.80 6.07 -24.42
C GLY A 33 13.31 6.23 -24.13
N ILE A 34 12.63 6.98 -25.01
CA ILE A 34 11.20 7.31 -24.86
C ILE A 34 10.31 6.07 -24.74
N GLY A 35 10.52 5.02 -25.52
CA GLY A 35 9.67 3.83 -25.43
C GLY A 35 9.88 3.02 -24.13
N VAL A 36 11.10 2.99 -23.59
CA VAL A 36 11.39 2.35 -22.29
C VAL A 36 10.74 3.13 -21.16
N VAL A 37 10.86 4.46 -21.18
CA VAL A 37 10.26 5.31 -20.15
C VAL A 37 8.73 5.29 -20.22
N VAL A 38 8.15 5.45 -21.42
CA VAL A 38 6.70 5.45 -21.62
C VAL A 38 6.06 4.12 -21.26
N SER A 39 6.65 2.97 -21.64
CA SER A 39 6.08 1.65 -21.29
C SER A 39 6.01 1.42 -19.78
N ILE A 40 7.09 1.69 -19.05
CA ILE A 40 7.15 1.55 -17.59
C ILE A 40 6.24 2.56 -16.89
N LEU A 41 6.19 3.82 -17.34
CA LEU A 41 5.29 4.84 -16.78
C LEU A 41 3.82 4.54 -17.06
N ALA A 42 3.47 4.12 -18.28
CA ALA A 42 2.10 3.79 -18.65
C ALA A 42 1.60 2.56 -17.90
N SER A 43 2.41 1.50 -17.79
CA SER A 43 2.07 0.31 -17.00
C SER A 43 1.83 0.65 -15.52
N ALA A 44 2.71 1.45 -14.92
CA ALA A 44 2.52 1.94 -13.56
C ALA A 44 1.25 2.79 -13.45
N PHE A 45 1.05 3.77 -14.33
CA PHE A 45 -0.11 4.65 -14.33
C PHE A 45 -1.43 3.88 -14.46
N PHE A 46 -1.55 2.97 -15.43
CA PHE A 46 -2.74 2.14 -15.61
C PHE A 46 -2.99 1.25 -14.38
N THR A 47 -1.94 0.69 -13.78
CA THR A 47 -2.07 -0.08 -12.53
C THR A 47 -2.59 0.79 -11.38
N LEU A 48 -2.03 2.00 -11.20
CA LEU A 48 -2.46 2.91 -10.13
C LEU A 48 -3.89 3.40 -10.36
N ALA A 49 -4.23 3.78 -11.59
CA ALA A 49 -5.57 4.21 -11.99
C ALA A 49 -6.60 3.10 -11.79
N ALA A 50 -6.28 1.85 -12.15
CA ALA A 50 -7.13 0.68 -11.95
C ALA A 50 -7.41 0.43 -10.46
N ILE A 51 -6.39 0.53 -9.60
CA ILE A 51 -6.55 0.35 -8.14
C ILE A 51 -7.39 1.49 -7.53
N VAL A 52 -7.15 2.74 -7.93
CA VAL A 52 -7.93 3.90 -7.47
C VAL A 52 -9.38 3.80 -7.93
N PHE A 53 -9.61 3.45 -9.20
CA PHE A 53 -10.95 3.23 -9.76
C PHE A 53 -11.67 2.09 -9.05
N GLY A 54 -11.01 0.94 -8.85
CA GLY A 54 -11.52 -0.20 -8.11
C GLY A 54 -11.95 0.17 -6.70
N TYR A 55 -11.15 0.97 -5.98
CA TYR A 55 -11.50 1.48 -4.65
C TYR A 55 -12.80 2.32 -4.69
N PHE A 56 -12.84 3.37 -5.52
CA PHE A 56 -14.00 4.26 -5.62
C PHE A 56 -15.27 3.62 -6.22
N LYS A 57 -15.15 2.43 -6.81
CA LYS A 57 -16.28 1.66 -7.33
C LYS A 57 -16.62 0.42 -6.50
N ARG A 58 -15.94 0.19 -5.36
CA ARG A 58 -16.07 -0.99 -4.48
C ARG A 58 -15.83 -2.32 -5.21
N ILE A 59 -14.81 -2.40 -6.07
CA ILE A 59 -14.50 -3.56 -6.93
C ILE A 59 -13.12 -4.19 -6.62
N LEU A 60 -12.55 -3.93 -5.44
CA LEU A 60 -11.18 -4.38 -5.15
C LEU A 60 -11.12 -5.87 -4.77
N PRO A 61 -10.38 -6.71 -5.50
CA PRO A 61 -10.35 -8.14 -5.24
C PRO A 61 -9.83 -8.51 -3.86
N GLY A 62 -10.66 -9.26 -3.13
CA GLY A 62 -10.29 -9.82 -1.82
C GLY A 62 -9.84 -8.81 -0.75
N VAL A 63 -10.08 -7.51 -0.94
CA VAL A 63 -9.78 -6.47 0.05
C VAL A 63 -10.95 -6.35 1.02
N SER A 64 -10.71 -6.68 2.30
CA SER A 64 -11.63 -6.28 3.36
C SER A 64 -11.49 -4.78 3.58
N LEU A 65 -12.43 -3.99 3.04
CA LEU A 65 -12.55 -2.58 3.35
C LEU A 65 -12.70 -2.41 4.87
N GLY A 66 -11.94 -1.48 5.47
CA GLY A 66 -12.06 -1.20 6.89
C GLY A 66 -13.28 -0.34 7.20
N ARG A 67 -13.69 -0.26 8.47
CA ARG A 67 -14.79 0.62 8.92
C ARG A 67 -14.59 2.09 8.48
N ALA A 68 -13.34 2.56 8.41
CA ALA A 68 -13.01 3.88 7.88
C ALA A 68 -13.26 4.02 6.36
N ASP A 69 -13.01 2.97 5.58
CA ASP A 69 -13.27 2.93 4.14
C ASP A 69 -14.79 2.84 3.86
N GLU A 70 -15.54 2.06 4.64
CA GLU A 70 -17.01 1.98 4.57
C GLU A 70 -17.67 3.34 4.82
N VAL A 71 -17.19 4.08 5.83
CA VAL A 71 -17.65 5.44 6.16
C VAL A 71 -17.32 6.44 5.04
N PHE A 72 -16.18 6.26 4.36
CA PHE A 72 -15.74 7.11 3.26
C PHE A 72 -16.48 6.82 1.95
N LEU A 73 -16.83 5.56 1.70
CA LEU A 73 -17.51 5.09 0.48
C LEU A 73 -19.03 4.95 0.66
N SER A 74 -19.62 5.56 1.70
CA SER A 74 -20.98 5.27 2.17
C SER A 74 -22.10 5.46 1.13
N ASP A 75 -21.88 6.33 0.15
CA ASP A 75 -22.92 6.75 -0.80
C ASP A 75 -22.92 5.89 -2.09
N ILE A 76 -22.00 4.93 -2.22
CA ILE A 76 -21.78 4.13 -3.43
C ILE A 76 -22.47 2.76 -3.30
N HIS A 77 -23.52 2.53 -4.09
CA HIS A 77 -24.28 1.27 -4.15
C HIS A 77 -24.14 0.61 -5.54
N ARG A 78 -23.97 -0.71 -5.58
CA ARG A 78 -23.94 -1.56 -6.79
C ARG A 78 -24.54 -2.94 -6.50
N THR A 79 -24.96 -3.65 -7.55
CA THR A 79 -25.41 -5.04 -7.42
C THR A 79 -24.22 -5.99 -7.23
N LYS A 80 -24.39 -7.01 -6.39
CA LYS A 80 -23.31 -7.93 -6.02
C LYS A 80 -22.77 -8.72 -7.22
N ALA A 81 -23.65 -9.26 -8.08
CA ALA A 81 -23.24 -10.06 -9.23
C ALA A 81 -22.41 -9.29 -10.28
N GLN A 82 -22.65 -7.98 -10.43
CA GLN A 82 -21.82 -7.13 -11.30
C GLN A 82 -20.49 -6.75 -10.63
N GLN A 83 -20.43 -6.73 -9.30
CA GLN A 83 -19.21 -6.47 -8.54
C GLN A 83 -18.24 -7.65 -8.65
N ASP A 84 -18.71 -8.87 -8.39
CA ASP A 84 -17.87 -10.09 -8.36
C ASP A 84 -17.15 -10.33 -9.72
N ARG A 85 -17.82 -10.08 -10.85
CA ARG A 85 -17.22 -10.24 -12.20
C ARG A 85 -16.19 -9.19 -12.56
N LEU A 86 -16.49 -7.93 -12.20
CA LEU A 86 -15.58 -6.82 -12.47
C LEU A 86 -14.39 -6.84 -11.50
N GLU A 87 -14.55 -7.49 -10.34
CA GLU A 87 -13.48 -7.83 -9.40
C GLU A 87 -12.47 -8.78 -10.05
N ASP A 88 -12.94 -9.86 -10.69
CA ASP A 88 -12.09 -10.82 -11.42
C ASP A 88 -11.36 -10.19 -12.62
N ALA A 89 -12.06 -9.36 -13.41
CA ALA A 89 -11.46 -8.63 -14.54
C ALA A 89 -10.37 -7.65 -14.07
N LEU A 90 -10.62 -6.95 -12.96
CA LEU A 90 -9.63 -6.06 -12.34
C LEU A 90 -8.44 -6.84 -11.76
N GLU A 91 -8.68 -8.00 -11.14
CA GLU A 91 -7.61 -8.87 -10.61
C GLU A 91 -6.67 -9.32 -11.73
N LYS A 92 -7.22 -9.88 -12.82
CA LYS A 92 -6.46 -10.35 -13.99
C LYS A 92 -5.66 -9.22 -14.65
N PHE A 93 -6.27 -8.03 -14.84
CA PHE A 93 -5.60 -6.87 -15.44
C PHE A 93 -4.42 -6.34 -14.59
N VAL A 94 -4.66 -6.14 -13.29
CA VAL A 94 -3.65 -5.64 -12.33
C VAL A 94 -2.53 -6.67 -12.09
N LEU A 95 -2.85 -7.96 -12.15
CA LEU A 95 -1.88 -9.05 -12.14
C LEU A 95 -0.95 -8.96 -13.37
N SER A 96 -1.54 -8.94 -14.57
CA SER A 96 -0.81 -8.93 -15.85
C SER A 96 0.13 -7.73 -16.00
N LEU A 97 -0.37 -6.50 -15.78
CA LEU A 97 0.46 -5.28 -15.82
C LEU A 97 1.65 -5.35 -14.86
N SER A 98 1.42 -5.79 -13.62
CA SER A 98 2.47 -5.82 -12.62
C SER A 98 3.48 -6.95 -12.81
N ASP A 99 3.12 -8.07 -13.44
CA ASP A 99 4.08 -9.14 -13.70
C ASP A 99 5.01 -8.77 -14.87
N GLN A 100 4.49 -8.07 -15.90
CA GLN A 100 5.33 -7.43 -16.91
C GLN A 100 6.27 -6.40 -16.29
N GLN A 101 5.75 -5.51 -15.44
CA GLN A 101 6.53 -4.48 -14.75
C GLN A 101 7.65 -5.09 -13.88
N LEU A 102 7.45 -6.28 -13.30
CA LEU A 102 8.44 -6.97 -12.47
C LEU A 102 9.66 -7.37 -13.30
N VAL A 103 9.42 -7.91 -14.50
CA VAL A 103 10.48 -8.35 -15.41
C VAL A 103 11.19 -7.15 -16.02
N THR A 104 10.46 -6.16 -16.54
CA THR A 104 11.07 -4.96 -17.16
C THR A 104 11.80 -4.10 -16.13
N GLY A 105 11.22 -3.88 -14.95
CA GLY A 105 11.81 -3.14 -13.84
C GLY A 105 13.07 -3.80 -13.26
N LEU A 106 13.14 -5.13 -13.24
CA LEU A 106 14.36 -5.85 -12.87
C LEU A 106 15.41 -5.81 -14.00
N ALA A 107 15.00 -5.97 -15.25
CA ALA A 107 15.90 -5.93 -16.40
C ALA A 107 16.59 -4.58 -16.55
N ILE A 108 15.87 -3.46 -16.41
CA ILE A 108 16.45 -2.12 -16.52
C ILE A 108 17.45 -1.80 -15.39
N LEU A 109 17.18 -2.30 -14.16
CA LEU A 109 18.13 -2.21 -13.05
C LEU A 109 19.41 -3.01 -13.32
N ILE A 110 19.28 -4.25 -13.79
CA ILE A 110 20.43 -5.09 -14.15
C ILE A 110 21.23 -4.45 -15.28
N ALA A 111 20.57 -3.94 -16.33
CA ALA A 111 21.23 -3.26 -17.44
C ALA A 111 22.03 -2.04 -16.97
N GLY A 112 21.43 -1.18 -16.14
CA GLY A 112 22.10 0.00 -15.57
C GLY A 112 23.37 -0.34 -14.79
N PHE A 113 23.32 -1.36 -13.93
CA PHE A 113 24.50 -1.81 -13.17
C PHE A 113 25.53 -2.61 -13.98
N GLN A 114 25.17 -3.12 -15.16
CA GLN A 114 26.08 -3.88 -16.03
C GLN A 114 26.80 -3.01 -17.06
N LYS A 115 26.26 -1.84 -17.42
CA LYS A 115 26.84 -0.94 -18.42
C LYS A 115 27.91 -0.03 -17.80
N CYS A 116 29.18 -0.25 -18.14
CA CYS A 116 30.31 0.48 -17.57
C CYS A 116 30.33 1.98 -17.93
N ASP A 117 29.86 2.31 -19.13
CA ASP A 117 29.85 3.62 -19.79
C ASP A 117 28.54 4.40 -19.57
N ILE A 118 27.74 4.00 -18.59
CA ILE A 118 26.47 4.69 -18.27
C ILE A 118 26.72 6.09 -17.67
N SER A 119 25.94 7.06 -18.14
CA SER A 119 25.94 8.42 -17.61
C SER A 119 25.19 8.53 -16.27
N SER A 120 25.48 9.56 -15.48
CA SER A 120 24.69 9.86 -14.28
C SER A 120 23.23 10.20 -14.62
N TYR A 121 22.96 10.76 -15.80
CA TYR A 121 21.61 11.01 -16.32
C TYR A 121 20.84 9.69 -16.54
N SER A 122 21.40 8.76 -17.29
CA SER A 122 20.76 7.48 -17.62
C SER A 122 20.58 6.62 -16.37
N GLN A 123 21.58 6.58 -15.47
CA GLN A 123 21.44 5.87 -14.18
C GLN A 123 20.37 6.53 -13.26
N SER A 124 20.22 7.86 -13.30
CA SER A 124 19.12 8.55 -12.59
C SER A 124 17.76 8.19 -13.17
N THR A 125 17.67 8.03 -14.49
CA THR A 125 16.46 7.55 -15.18
C THR A 125 16.13 6.11 -14.77
N VAL A 126 17.12 5.20 -14.77
CA VAL A 126 16.96 3.81 -14.25
C VAL A 126 16.40 3.83 -12.82
N ALA A 127 16.96 4.66 -11.93
CA ALA A 127 16.50 4.75 -10.53
C ALA A 127 15.04 5.23 -10.43
N ALA A 128 14.63 6.18 -11.28
CA ALA A 128 13.25 6.68 -11.33
C ALA A 128 12.26 5.63 -11.88
N LEU A 129 12.64 4.90 -12.94
CA LEU A 129 11.85 3.80 -13.51
C LEU A 129 11.67 2.65 -12.51
N ALA A 130 12.76 2.26 -11.83
CA ALA A 130 12.72 1.27 -10.76
C ALA A 130 11.81 1.69 -9.60
N TRP A 131 11.74 2.99 -9.27
CA TRP A 131 10.84 3.52 -8.24
C TRP A 131 9.37 3.30 -8.61
N PHE A 132 9.01 3.48 -9.88
CA PHE A 132 7.68 3.14 -10.39
C PHE A 132 7.41 1.63 -10.31
N SER A 133 8.41 0.77 -10.58
CA SER A 133 8.27 -0.68 -10.37
C SER A 133 7.97 -1.01 -8.90
N CYS A 134 8.77 -0.51 -7.95
CA CYS A 134 8.52 -0.65 -6.51
C CYS A 134 7.12 -0.18 -6.11
N THR A 135 6.71 1.00 -6.58
CA THR A 135 5.39 1.59 -6.31
C THR A 135 4.26 0.68 -6.82
N THR A 136 4.40 0.17 -8.05
CA THR A 136 3.44 -0.73 -8.70
C THR A 136 3.31 -2.04 -7.95
N HIS A 137 4.42 -2.68 -7.55
CA HIS A 137 4.37 -3.93 -6.80
C HIS A 137 3.82 -3.77 -5.38
N LEU A 138 4.18 -2.68 -4.69
CA LEU A 138 3.59 -2.35 -3.41
C LEU A 138 2.08 -2.07 -3.54
N ALA A 139 1.64 -1.40 -4.60
CA ALA A 139 0.24 -1.13 -4.85
C ALA A 139 -0.56 -2.42 -5.14
N THR A 140 -0.06 -3.24 -6.06
CA THR A 140 -0.71 -4.51 -6.44
C THR A 140 -0.73 -5.53 -5.31
N ILE A 141 0.29 -5.61 -4.44
CA ILE A 141 0.22 -6.48 -3.25
C ILE A 141 -0.91 -6.07 -2.30
N ALA A 142 -1.33 -4.81 -2.25
CA ALA A 142 -2.48 -4.44 -1.41
C ALA A 142 -3.81 -5.02 -1.91
N VAL A 143 -3.87 -5.37 -3.20
CA VAL A 143 -5.07 -5.81 -3.91
C VAL A 143 -5.06 -7.31 -4.18
N LEU A 144 -3.97 -7.86 -4.74
CA LEU A 144 -3.84 -9.28 -5.10
C LEU A 144 -3.62 -10.23 -3.90
N GLN A 145 -3.91 -9.80 -2.67
CA GLN A 145 -3.61 -10.60 -1.47
C GLN A 145 -4.38 -11.92 -1.40
N ARG A 146 -5.57 -11.99 -2.01
CA ARG A 146 -6.41 -13.20 -2.05
C ARG A 146 -5.80 -14.21 -3.01
N TYR A 147 -5.60 -13.82 -4.27
CA TYR A 147 -4.90 -14.60 -5.29
C TYR A 147 -3.54 -15.13 -4.80
N LEU A 148 -2.67 -14.26 -4.30
CA LEU A 148 -1.32 -14.62 -3.81
C LEU A 148 -1.35 -15.46 -2.52
N ARG A 149 -2.46 -15.51 -1.78
CA ARG A 149 -2.62 -16.46 -0.66
C ARG A 149 -2.99 -17.86 -1.14
N CYS A 150 -3.82 -17.97 -2.18
CA CYS A 150 -4.14 -19.25 -2.84
C CYS A 150 -2.91 -19.83 -3.58
N TYR A 151 -2.20 -19.02 -4.36
CA TYR A 151 -1.05 -19.46 -5.16
C TYR A 151 0.29 -19.15 -4.47
N ALA A 152 0.65 -19.99 -3.50
CA ALA A 152 1.85 -19.80 -2.68
C ALA A 152 3.14 -19.67 -3.52
N TRP A 153 3.33 -20.49 -4.54
CA TRP A 153 4.52 -20.41 -5.42
C TRP A 153 4.65 -19.04 -6.10
N LEU A 154 3.58 -18.55 -6.73
CA LEU A 154 3.56 -17.25 -7.39
C LEU A 154 3.84 -16.11 -6.41
N ARG A 155 3.31 -16.20 -5.17
CA ARG A 155 3.65 -15.27 -4.08
C ARG A 155 5.15 -15.25 -3.78
N HIS A 156 5.77 -16.40 -3.59
CA HIS A 156 7.21 -16.46 -3.27
C HIS A 156 8.07 -15.92 -4.41
N LEU A 157 7.76 -16.27 -5.67
CA LEU A 157 8.44 -15.75 -6.86
C LEU A 157 8.31 -14.22 -6.97
N ARG A 158 7.10 -13.69 -6.83
CA ARG A 158 6.83 -12.24 -6.92
C ARG A 158 7.51 -11.47 -5.81
N VAL A 159 7.41 -11.94 -4.56
CA VAL A 159 8.07 -11.29 -3.41
C VAL A 159 9.60 -11.34 -3.56
N PHE A 160 10.17 -12.43 -4.06
CA PHE A 160 11.60 -12.51 -4.38
C PHE A 160 12.01 -11.45 -5.40
N GLY A 161 11.31 -11.34 -6.54
CA GLY A 161 11.56 -10.29 -7.53
C GLY A 161 11.44 -8.87 -6.95
N MET A 162 10.42 -8.62 -6.13
CA MET A 162 10.24 -7.33 -5.45
C MET A 162 11.38 -6.98 -4.49
N LEU A 163 11.94 -7.97 -3.79
CA LEU A 163 13.09 -7.80 -2.90
C LEU A 163 14.39 -7.57 -3.68
N LEU A 164 14.56 -8.20 -4.86
CA LEU A 164 15.67 -7.89 -5.78
C LEU A 164 15.59 -6.47 -6.33
N ILE A 165 14.42 -6.01 -6.76
CA ILE A 165 14.23 -4.62 -7.19
C ILE A 165 14.53 -3.67 -6.02
N ALA A 166 14.03 -3.96 -4.81
CA ALA A 166 14.29 -3.14 -3.62
C ALA A 166 15.78 -3.09 -3.22
N SER A 167 16.52 -4.18 -3.37
CA SER A 167 17.95 -4.22 -3.04
C SER A 167 18.81 -3.52 -4.08
N LEU A 168 18.46 -3.59 -5.37
CA LEU A 168 19.16 -2.92 -6.46
C LEU A 168 18.83 -1.41 -6.56
N ILE A 169 17.58 -1.02 -6.31
CA ILE A 169 17.19 0.41 -6.34
C ILE A 169 17.81 1.21 -5.18
N SER A 170 18.01 0.58 -4.02
CA SER A 170 18.53 1.24 -2.82
C SER A 170 19.89 1.95 -3.04
N PRO A 171 20.95 1.28 -3.54
CA PRO A 171 22.20 1.95 -3.87
C PRO A 171 22.05 2.95 -5.02
N SER A 172 21.20 2.69 -6.03
CA SER A 172 20.93 3.66 -7.09
C SER A 172 20.40 4.98 -6.53
N LEU A 173 19.38 4.94 -5.67
CA LEU A 173 18.79 6.14 -5.06
C LEU A 173 19.76 6.92 -4.19
N ILE A 174 20.63 6.23 -3.44
CA ILE A 174 21.68 6.86 -2.62
C ILE A 174 22.67 7.59 -3.54
N LEU A 175 23.24 6.86 -4.52
CA LEU A 175 24.30 7.38 -5.37
C LEU A 175 23.78 8.52 -6.27
N THR A 176 22.64 8.35 -6.95
CA THR A 176 22.07 9.41 -7.80
C THR A 176 21.64 10.65 -6.99
N SER A 177 21.31 10.50 -5.71
CA SER A 177 21.02 11.64 -4.82
C SER A 177 22.29 12.34 -4.31
N LEU A 178 23.46 11.70 -4.38
CA LEU A 178 24.78 12.31 -4.07
C LEU A 178 25.44 12.95 -5.30
N THR A 179 25.23 12.40 -6.50
CA THR A 179 25.86 12.90 -7.75
C THR A 179 25.00 13.91 -8.50
N GLY A 180 23.68 13.80 -8.42
CA GLY A 180 22.75 14.48 -9.32
C GLY A 180 22.82 13.99 -10.78
N PRO A 181 21.93 14.48 -11.66
CA PRO A 181 22.03 14.29 -13.11
C PRO A 181 23.11 15.23 -13.68
N VAL A 182 24.11 14.65 -14.33
CA VAL A 182 25.28 15.36 -14.89
C VAL A 182 25.86 14.59 -16.07
N ASP A 183 26.55 15.30 -16.96
CA ASP A 183 27.04 14.82 -18.27
C ASP A 183 28.39 14.10 -18.13
N SER A 184 28.47 13.26 -17.10
CA SER A 184 29.66 12.50 -16.73
C SER A 184 29.29 11.06 -16.44
N SER A 185 30.23 10.14 -16.69
CA SER A 185 30.03 8.73 -16.37
C SER A 185 29.75 8.55 -14.88
N PHE A 186 28.70 7.78 -14.58
CA PHE A 186 28.20 7.52 -13.23
C PHE A 186 29.31 6.98 -12.31
N TYR A 187 30.09 6.00 -12.77
CA TYR A 187 31.15 5.39 -11.98
C TYR A 187 32.29 6.35 -11.65
N CYS A 188 32.60 7.30 -12.54
CA CYS A 188 33.61 8.32 -12.26
C CYS A 188 33.13 9.31 -11.20
N HIS A 189 31.85 9.72 -11.30
CA HIS A 189 31.26 10.62 -10.32
C HIS A 189 31.15 9.95 -8.94
N VAL A 190 30.71 8.68 -8.88
CA VAL A 190 30.64 7.88 -7.65
C VAL A 190 32.02 7.70 -6.99
N ARG A 191 33.09 7.60 -7.78
CA ARG A 191 34.46 7.49 -7.25
C ARG A 191 34.97 8.80 -6.64
N ASN A 192 34.47 9.94 -7.11
CA ASN A 192 34.92 11.29 -6.76
C ASN A 192 33.88 12.08 -5.94
N ILE A 193 32.97 11.40 -5.21
CA ILE A 193 31.96 12.04 -4.37
C ILE A 193 32.63 12.97 -3.35
N THR A 194 32.37 14.28 -3.47
CA THR A 194 32.81 15.28 -2.50
C THR A 194 31.61 15.74 -1.66
N PHE A 195 31.68 15.49 -0.35
CA PHE A 195 30.61 15.90 0.57
C PHE A 195 30.68 17.41 0.85
N ASP A 196 29.86 18.21 0.16
CA ASP A 196 29.53 19.57 0.60
C ASP A 196 28.82 19.49 1.96
N LYS A 197 29.48 19.98 3.01
CA LYS A 197 28.98 19.96 4.39
C LYS A 197 27.64 20.69 4.56
N ARG A 198 27.27 21.63 3.68
CA ARG A 198 26.06 22.44 3.82
C ARG A 198 24.83 21.83 3.14
N LYS A 199 25.00 21.22 1.96
CA LYS A 199 23.92 20.50 1.24
C LYS A 199 23.77 19.05 1.72
N GLY A 200 24.90 18.37 1.94
CA GLY A 200 24.95 16.95 2.23
C GLY A 200 24.19 16.50 3.48
N PHE A 201 23.96 17.36 4.48
CA PHE A 201 23.13 16.99 5.64
C PHE A 201 21.66 16.80 5.27
N LEU A 202 21.10 17.69 4.44
CA LEU A 202 19.69 17.61 4.04
C LEU A 202 19.46 16.43 3.09
N GLU A 203 20.38 16.24 2.14
CA GLU A 203 20.37 15.12 1.19
C GLU A 203 20.54 13.77 1.91
N LEU A 204 21.48 13.66 2.86
CA LEU A 204 21.67 12.46 3.68
C LEU A 204 20.42 12.14 4.51
N MET A 205 19.80 13.14 5.14
CA MET A 205 18.55 12.95 5.87
C MET A 205 17.43 12.47 4.93
N GLN A 206 17.31 13.07 3.74
CA GLN A 206 16.34 12.61 2.74
C GLN A 206 16.55 11.15 2.34
N MET A 207 17.80 10.73 2.06
CA MET A 207 18.12 9.33 1.72
C MET A 207 17.73 8.38 2.86
N ILE A 208 18.08 8.71 4.10
CA ILE A 208 17.73 7.91 5.28
C ILE A 208 16.20 7.78 5.42
N PHE A 209 15.45 8.88 5.29
CA PHE A 209 13.98 8.84 5.35
C PHE A 209 13.36 8.03 4.21
N ILE A 210 13.87 8.14 2.99
CA ILE A 210 13.38 7.35 1.83
C ILE A 210 13.60 5.86 2.06
N ILE A 211 14.79 5.45 2.55
CA ILE A 211 15.10 4.04 2.82
C ILE A 211 14.25 3.50 3.97
N ILE A 212 14.13 4.23 5.08
CA ILE A 212 13.28 3.84 6.22
C ILE A 212 11.82 3.70 5.79
N TYR A 213 11.31 4.63 4.97
CA TYR A 213 9.95 4.56 4.44
C TYR A 213 9.77 3.38 3.48
N LEU A 214 10.75 3.09 2.62
CA LEU A 214 10.68 1.94 1.72
C LEU A 214 10.61 0.63 2.51
N ILE A 215 11.48 0.47 3.52
CA ILE A 215 11.46 -0.66 4.46
C ILE A 215 10.10 -0.75 5.17
N TYR A 216 9.59 0.37 5.70
CA TYR A 216 8.27 0.43 6.35
C TYR A 216 7.12 0.06 5.39
N ALA A 217 7.14 0.56 4.16
CA ALA A 217 6.11 0.30 3.16
C ALA A 217 6.10 -1.17 2.71
N TYR A 218 7.28 -1.75 2.49
CA TYR A 218 7.43 -3.18 2.23
C TYR A 218 6.95 -4.02 3.43
N PHE A 219 7.39 -3.70 4.65
CA PHE A 219 6.97 -4.41 5.86
C PHE A 219 5.45 -4.33 6.09
N LYS A 220 4.86 -3.13 6.01
CA LYS A 220 3.40 -2.90 6.18
C LYS A 220 2.57 -3.75 5.22
N ARG A 221 3.05 -4.00 4.00
CA ARG A 221 2.29 -4.71 2.94
C ARG A 221 2.61 -6.21 2.84
N LEU A 222 3.85 -6.61 3.10
CA LEU A 222 4.27 -8.03 3.09
C LEU A 222 3.88 -8.77 4.38
N MET A 223 3.93 -8.12 5.54
CA MET A 223 3.68 -8.80 6.81
C MET A 223 2.26 -9.40 6.91
N PRO A 224 1.17 -8.71 6.50
CA PRO A 224 -0.15 -9.33 6.44
C PRO A 224 -0.24 -10.50 5.44
N LEU A 225 0.49 -10.44 4.33
CA LEU A 225 0.46 -11.46 3.26
C LEU A 225 1.00 -12.82 3.71
N TYR A 226 1.95 -12.83 4.65
CA TYR A 226 2.55 -14.05 5.22
C TYR A 226 1.95 -14.46 6.57
N LEU A 227 1.56 -13.52 7.44
CA LEU A 227 1.03 -13.84 8.76
C LEU A 227 -0.49 -14.06 8.81
N SER A 228 -1.25 -13.54 7.85
CA SER A 228 -2.71 -13.75 7.84
C SER A 228 -3.03 -15.15 7.32
N PRO A 229 -3.60 -16.06 8.13
CA PRO A 229 -3.88 -17.41 7.67
C PRO A 229 -4.88 -17.40 6.50
N ILE A 230 -4.75 -18.39 5.61
CA ILE A 230 -5.65 -18.53 4.46
C ILE A 230 -7.08 -18.76 4.98
N PRO A 231 -8.06 -17.90 4.66
CA PRO A 231 -9.42 -18.06 5.13
C PRO A 231 -10.14 -19.16 4.35
N THR A 232 -9.95 -20.42 4.78
CA THR A 232 -10.72 -21.57 4.31
C THR A 232 -12.13 -21.56 4.91
N GLY A 233 -13.05 -20.85 4.23
CA GLY A 233 -14.48 -20.79 4.53
C GLY A 233 -14.94 -19.57 5.34
N ASP A 234 -16.15 -19.09 5.05
CA ASP A 234 -16.71 -17.86 5.65
C ASP A 234 -16.89 -17.93 7.17
N ARG A 235 -17.22 -19.11 7.72
CA ARG A 235 -17.25 -19.35 9.18
C ARG A 235 -15.90 -19.08 9.85
N ARG A 236 -14.78 -19.34 9.17
CA ARG A 236 -13.42 -19.04 9.69
C ARG A 236 -12.96 -17.61 9.40
N ARG A 237 -13.52 -16.95 8.37
CA ARG A 237 -13.34 -15.50 8.16
C ARG A 237 -13.90 -14.72 9.36
N LEU A 238 -15.11 -15.06 9.80
CA LEU A 238 -15.72 -14.46 11.00
C LEU A 238 -14.83 -14.72 12.23
N ALA A 239 -14.43 -15.97 12.47
CA ALA A 239 -13.62 -16.34 13.63
C ALA A 239 -12.23 -15.67 13.66
N MET A 240 -11.59 -15.42 12.50
CA MET A 240 -10.31 -14.70 12.45
C MET A 240 -10.44 -13.18 12.51
N ALA A 241 -11.51 -12.61 11.92
CA ALA A 241 -11.84 -11.20 12.14
C ALA A 241 -12.13 -10.95 13.62
N GLN A 242 -12.90 -11.83 14.28
CA GLN A 242 -13.09 -11.85 15.72
C GLN A 242 -11.76 -11.99 16.46
N LYS A 243 -10.88 -12.94 16.11
CA LYS A 243 -9.60 -13.12 16.83
C LYS A 243 -8.63 -11.92 16.67
N HIS A 244 -8.62 -11.27 15.51
CA HIS A 244 -7.88 -10.03 15.30
C HIS A 244 -8.49 -8.86 16.08
N ASN A 245 -9.82 -8.71 16.03
CA ASN A 245 -10.56 -7.75 16.85
C ASN A 245 -10.37 -8.01 18.35
N GLN A 246 -10.26 -9.26 18.80
CA GLN A 246 -9.99 -9.64 20.20
C GLN A 246 -8.56 -9.28 20.63
N ALA A 247 -7.54 -9.51 19.78
CA ALA A 247 -6.17 -9.08 20.07
C ALA A 247 -6.06 -7.54 20.15
N VAL A 248 -6.71 -6.84 19.21
CA VAL A 248 -6.81 -5.39 19.20
C VAL A 248 -7.65 -4.87 20.37
N ALA A 249 -8.74 -5.55 20.73
CA ALA A 249 -9.59 -5.23 21.87
C ALA A 249 -8.90 -5.49 23.21
N GLY A 250 -8.02 -6.50 23.29
CA GLY A 250 -7.15 -6.74 24.44
C GLY A 250 -6.20 -5.57 24.68
N TRP A 251 -5.54 -5.08 23.61
CA TRP A 251 -4.70 -3.89 23.63
C TRP A 251 -5.50 -2.59 23.91
N ARG A 252 -6.77 -2.52 23.49
CA ARG A 252 -7.70 -1.41 23.82
C ARG A 252 -8.25 -1.51 25.26
N ARG A 253 -8.41 -2.71 25.83
CA ARG A 253 -8.96 -2.96 27.18
C ARG A 253 -8.04 -2.47 28.30
N THR A 254 -6.72 -2.46 28.09
CA THR A 254 -5.73 -2.05 29.10
C THR A 254 -5.73 -0.55 29.43
N ARG A 255 -6.72 0.23 28.98
CA ARG A 255 -6.76 1.68 29.17
C ARG A 255 -8.15 2.27 29.41
N SER A 256 -8.93 1.64 30.29
CA SER A 256 -10.16 2.15 30.90
C SER A 256 -9.92 3.37 31.82
N ILE A 257 -9.41 4.47 31.23
CA ILE A 257 -9.25 5.75 31.95
C ILE A 257 -10.61 6.44 32.04
N PRO A 258 -11.03 6.96 33.21
CA PRO A 258 -12.37 7.53 33.43
C PRO A 258 -12.73 8.66 32.45
N GLU A 259 -14.03 8.84 32.26
CA GLU A 259 -14.62 9.56 31.12
C GLU A 259 -14.80 11.08 31.36
N ASN A 260 -14.55 11.55 32.58
CA ASN A 260 -15.03 12.83 33.08
C ASN A 260 -14.20 14.07 32.64
N THR A 261 -13.77 14.14 31.37
CA THR A 261 -13.19 15.37 30.79
C THR A 261 -13.33 15.42 29.26
N THR A 262 -14.08 16.40 28.75
CA THR A 262 -14.33 16.65 27.31
C THR A 262 -13.08 16.85 26.43
N ARG A 263 -11.93 17.15 27.03
CA ARG A 263 -10.63 17.28 26.33
C ARG A 263 -9.89 15.94 26.22
N VAL A 264 -10.08 15.05 27.20
CA VAL A 264 -9.52 13.69 27.17
C VAL A 264 -10.26 12.85 26.13
N SER A 265 -11.58 13.05 25.96
CA SER A 265 -12.32 12.43 24.86
C SER A 265 -11.84 12.92 23.48
N ALA A 266 -11.63 14.23 23.27
CA ALA A 266 -11.11 14.75 22.00
C ALA A 266 -9.76 14.14 21.59
N TYR A 267 -8.81 14.00 22.53
CA TYR A 267 -7.53 13.31 22.28
C TYR A 267 -7.73 11.83 21.92
N ARG A 268 -8.59 11.09 22.65
CA ARG A 268 -8.92 9.69 22.33
C ARG A 268 -9.50 9.57 20.92
N MET A 269 -10.43 10.46 20.54
CA MET A 269 -11.03 10.47 19.21
C MET A 269 -9.97 10.66 18.11
N ALA A 270 -9.03 11.57 18.30
CA ALA A 270 -7.96 11.81 17.33
C ALA A 270 -7.02 10.60 17.16
N VAL A 271 -6.63 9.96 18.27
CA VAL A 271 -5.81 8.75 18.24
C VAL A 271 -6.55 7.59 17.56
N LEU A 272 -7.85 7.42 17.84
CA LEU A 272 -8.69 6.42 17.16
C LEU A 272 -8.81 6.70 15.66
N VAL A 273 -9.11 7.94 15.26
CA VAL A 273 -9.14 8.35 13.83
C VAL A 273 -7.80 8.06 13.15
N PHE A 274 -6.67 8.34 13.80
CA PHE A 274 -5.35 8.06 13.24
C PHE A 274 -5.07 6.55 13.08
N ILE A 275 -5.44 5.73 14.07
CA ILE A 275 -5.26 4.26 14.02
C ILE A 275 -6.13 3.66 12.91
N GLU A 276 -7.42 3.99 12.90
CA GLU A 276 -8.38 3.46 11.91
C GLU A 276 -8.03 3.95 10.49
N PHE A 277 -7.57 5.20 10.32
CA PHE A 277 -7.03 5.68 9.04
C PHE A 277 -5.77 4.89 8.65
N ASN A 278 -4.79 4.68 9.54
CA ASN A 278 -3.57 3.94 9.18
C ASN A 278 -3.82 2.47 8.82
N ALA A 279 -4.88 1.87 9.36
CA ALA A 279 -5.34 0.52 9.05
C ALA A 279 -6.20 0.44 7.76
N SER A 280 -6.76 1.56 7.30
CA SER A 280 -7.65 1.63 6.14
C SER A 280 -6.96 1.46 4.79
N PHE A 281 -7.74 1.10 3.78
CA PHE A 281 -7.27 1.08 2.39
C PHE A 281 -7.08 2.50 1.84
N ILE A 282 -7.83 3.51 2.29
CA ILE A 282 -7.64 4.90 1.85
C ILE A 282 -6.27 5.48 2.24
N SER A 283 -5.69 5.07 3.39
CA SER A 283 -4.29 5.38 3.72
C SER A 283 -3.29 4.71 2.75
N THR A 284 -3.63 3.51 2.26
CA THR A 284 -2.84 2.80 1.25
C THR A 284 -2.91 3.52 -0.11
N ILE A 285 -4.09 3.97 -0.54
CA ILE A 285 -4.26 4.84 -1.72
C ILE A 285 -3.43 6.11 -1.59
N ALA A 286 -3.54 6.84 -0.47
CA ALA A 286 -2.78 8.08 -0.26
C ALA A 286 -1.24 7.84 -0.32
N SER A 287 -0.76 6.75 0.29
CA SER A 287 0.65 6.34 0.21
C SER A 287 1.10 6.03 -1.22
N ILE A 288 0.26 5.34 -2.00
CA ILE A 288 0.56 4.98 -3.39
C ILE A 288 0.57 6.21 -4.30
N LEU A 289 -0.42 7.09 -4.18
CA LEU A 289 -0.50 8.35 -4.93
C LEU A 289 0.71 9.23 -4.63
N PHE A 290 1.13 9.33 -3.37
CA PHE A 290 2.34 10.05 -2.97
C PHE A 290 3.62 9.45 -3.60
N MET A 291 3.78 8.12 -3.57
CA MET A 291 4.93 7.47 -4.20
C MET A 291 4.93 7.67 -5.73
N GLY A 292 3.78 7.59 -6.38
CA GLY A 292 3.62 7.85 -7.82
C GLY A 292 3.93 9.30 -8.19
N ALA A 293 3.40 10.25 -7.42
CA ALA A 293 3.66 11.69 -7.60
C ALA A 293 5.14 12.02 -7.42
N TYR A 294 5.80 11.51 -6.37
CA TYR A 294 7.24 11.68 -6.16
C TYR A 294 8.07 11.10 -7.32
N GLY A 295 7.74 9.89 -7.78
CA GLY A 295 8.38 9.27 -8.94
C GLY A 295 8.21 10.12 -10.19
N LEU A 296 6.99 10.63 -10.43
CA LEU A 296 6.67 11.43 -11.61
C LEU A 296 7.43 12.76 -11.62
N THR A 297 7.43 13.50 -10.51
CA THR A 297 8.20 14.75 -10.42
C THR A 297 9.70 14.50 -10.56
N ARG A 298 10.25 13.41 -10.00
CA ARG A 298 11.65 13.02 -10.21
C ARG A 298 11.94 12.74 -11.68
N THR A 299 11.11 11.95 -12.37
CA THR A 299 11.29 11.65 -13.79
C THR A 299 11.21 12.93 -14.64
N ILE A 300 10.20 13.77 -14.43
CA ILE A 300 10.05 15.05 -15.14
C ILE A 300 11.26 15.96 -14.92
N LEU A 301 11.77 16.08 -13.69
CA LEU A 301 12.96 16.89 -13.41
C LEU A 301 14.21 16.37 -14.12
N ILE A 302 14.43 15.06 -14.12
CA ILE A 302 15.54 14.44 -14.86
C ILE A 302 15.37 14.71 -16.36
N TRP A 303 14.20 14.40 -16.92
CA TRP A 303 13.90 14.56 -18.34
C TRP A 303 13.96 16.02 -18.82
N SER A 304 13.58 16.99 -17.99
CA SER A 304 13.67 18.42 -18.31
C SER A 304 15.11 18.95 -18.41
N SER A 305 16.11 18.18 -17.99
CA SER A 305 17.52 18.59 -18.05
C SER A 305 18.17 18.42 -19.42
N HIS A 306 17.55 17.66 -20.33
CA HIS A 306 18.16 17.23 -21.60
C HIS A 306 17.17 17.25 -22.76
N SER A 307 17.68 17.43 -23.99
CA SER A 307 16.90 17.22 -25.21
C SER A 307 16.63 15.73 -25.42
N ILE A 308 15.35 15.36 -25.54
CA ILE A 308 14.93 13.97 -25.77
C ILE A 308 15.16 13.61 -27.24
N GLU A 309 16.01 12.64 -27.52
CA GLU A 309 16.09 12.03 -28.85
C GLU A 309 14.84 11.17 -29.09
N LEU A 310 14.14 11.43 -30.21
CA LEU A 310 12.90 10.76 -30.58
C LEU A 310 13.11 9.46 -31.38
N GLU A 311 14.36 9.08 -31.64
CA GLU A 311 14.68 7.85 -32.36
C GLU A 311 14.39 6.62 -31.50
N MET A 312 13.41 5.82 -31.93
CA MET A 312 12.99 4.60 -31.26
C MET A 312 13.68 3.37 -31.84
N GLY A 313 14.71 2.90 -31.17
CA GLY A 313 15.35 1.61 -31.46
C GLY A 313 14.45 0.41 -31.10
N LEU A 314 14.82 -0.78 -31.59
CA LEU A 314 14.08 -2.03 -31.32
C LEU A 314 13.90 -2.29 -29.81
N GLY A 315 14.93 -1.99 -28.99
CA GLY A 315 14.90 -2.13 -27.53
C GLY A 315 13.82 -1.27 -26.85
N GLN A 316 13.44 -0.14 -27.46
CA GLN A 316 12.36 0.72 -26.99
C GLN A 316 10.97 0.24 -27.46
N MET A 317 10.88 -0.38 -28.64
CA MET A 317 9.61 -0.85 -29.21
C MET A 317 9.06 -2.09 -28.51
N VAL A 318 9.92 -3.05 -28.15
CA VAL A 318 9.50 -4.30 -27.49
C VAL A 318 8.66 -4.05 -26.22
N PRO A 319 9.08 -3.25 -25.23
CA PRO A 319 8.28 -3.03 -24.01
C PRO A 319 7.01 -2.21 -24.26
N LEU A 320 6.95 -1.39 -25.32
CA LEU A 320 5.70 -0.73 -25.74
C LEU A 320 4.69 -1.74 -26.31
N ILE A 321 5.13 -2.66 -27.19
CA ILE A 321 4.27 -3.68 -27.79
C ILE A 321 3.77 -4.67 -26.74
N LEU A 322 4.60 -5.04 -25.76
CA LEU A 322 4.18 -5.92 -24.66
C LEU A 322 3.03 -5.35 -23.83
N LEU A 323 2.88 -4.02 -23.74
CA LEU A 323 1.80 -3.34 -23.03
C LEU A 323 0.40 -3.61 -23.63
N VAL A 324 0.32 -4.19 -24.84
CA VAL A 324 -0.94 -4.63 -25.45
C VAL A 324 -1.49 -5.91 -24.77
N LEU A 325 -0.64 -6.78 -24.22
CA LEU A 325 -1.08 -8.07 -23.66
C LEU A 325 -2.05 -7.93 -22.46
N PRO A 326 -1.82 -7.04 -21.47
CA PRO A 326 -2.79 -6.81 -20.40
C PRO A 326 -4.11 -6.22 -20.90
N VAL A 327 -4.07 -5.42 -21.98
CA VAL A 327 -5.28 -4.86 -22.60
C VAL A 327 -6.12 -5.96 -23.26
N PHE A 328 -5.51 -6.92 -23.94
CA PHE A 328 -6.24 -8.09 -24.47
C PHE A 328 -6.87 -8.94 -23.35
N ALA A 329 -6.14 -9.23 -22.27
CA ALA A 329 -6.70 -9.96 -21.12
C ALA A 329 -7.88 -9.23 -20.45
N LEU A 330 -7.84 -7.88 -20.42
CA LEU A 330 -8.97 -7.07 -19.94
C LEU A 330 -10.15 -7.08 -20.93
N ILE A 331 -9.90 -7.02 -22.25
CA ILE A 331 -10.97 -7.07 -23.26
C ILE A 331 -11.66 -8.45 -23.25
N GLU A 332 -10.90 -9.53 -23.19
CA GLU A 332 -11.39 -10.90 -23.09
C GLU A 332 -12.37 -11.04 -21.90
N THR A 333 -11.90 -10.69 -20.70
CA THR A 333 -12.73 -10.77 -19.47
C THR A 333 -13.94 -9.84 -19.48
N LEU A 334 -13.85 -8.65 -20.08
CA LEU A 334 -15.01 -7.77 -20.23
C LEU A 334 -15.99 -8.24 -21.31
N SER A 335 -15.52 -8.99 -22.32
CA SER A 335 -16.38 -9.58 -23.35
C SER A 335 -17.20 -10.74 -22.80
N GLU A 336 -16.61 -11.63 -21.98
CA GLU A 336 -17.31 -12.68 -21.23
C GLU A 336 -18.48 -12.10 -20.42
N VAL A 337 -18.24 -10.99 -19.70
CA VAL A 337 -19.27 -10.28 -18.92
C VAL A 337 -20.38 -9.71 -19.81
N ARG A 338 -20.04 -9.16 -20.98
CA ARG A 338 -21.02 -8.55 -21.89
C ARG A 338 -21.91 -9.60 -22.56
N GLU A 339 -21.37 -10.75 -22.93
CA GLU A 339 -22.12 -11.83 -23.56
C GLU A 339 -23.12 -12.47 -22.60
N GLU A 340 -22.74 -12.71 -21.34
CA GLU A 340 -23.69 -13.26 -20.36
C GLU A 340 -24.80 -12.28 -19.98
N HIS A 341 -24.48 -10.98 -19.88
CA HIS A 341 -25.51 -9.94 -19.71
C HIS A 341 -26.54 -9.94 -20.85
N ARG A 342 -26.08 -10.14 -22.10
CA ARG A 342 -26.97 -10.25 -23.28
C ARG A 342 -27.82 -11.52 -23.25
N SER A 343 -27.28 -12.63 -22.76
CA SER A 343 -28.00 -13.90 -22.59
C SER A 343 -29.09 -13.80 -21.51
N ALA A 344 -28.81 -13.11 -20.40
CA ALA A 344 -29.77 -12.88 -19.32
C ALA A 344 -30.94 -11.97 -19.76
N ASP A 345 -30.65 -10.88 -20.50
CA ASP A 345 -31.67 -9.98 -21.05
C ASP A 345 -32.57 -10.69 -22.09
N GLY A 346 -31.98 -11.60 -22.89
CA GLY A 346 -32.71 -12.41 -23.86
C GLY A 346 -33.71 -13.39 -23.24
N GLN A 347 -33.36 -14.02 -22.11
CA GLN A 347 -34.26 -14.94 -21.40
C GLN A 347 -35.36 -14.22 -20.61
N GLY A 348 -35.20 -12.92 -20.33
CA GLY A 348 -36.21 -12.12 -19.64
C GLY A 348 -37.46 -11.79 -20.47
N LEU A 349 -37.43 -12.00 -21.79
CA LEU A 349 -38.53 -11.64 -22.70
C LEU A 349 -39.47 -12.80 -23.08
N GLU A 350 -39.15 -14.04 -22.68
CA GLU A 350 -39.81 -15.25 -23.20
C GLU A 350 -40.48 -16.13 -22.11
N THR A 351 -41.21 -15.50 -21.17
CA THR A 351 -42.11 -16.21 -20.24
C THR A 351 -43.42 -15.44 -19.98
N SER A 352 -44.31 -15.41 -20.98
CA SER A 352 -45.67 -14.86 -20.81
C SER A 352 -46.75 -15.67 -21.54
N HIS A 353 -46.87 -16.96 -21.23
CA HIS A 353 -48.09 -17.74 -21.47
C HIS A 353 -48.41 -18.66 -20.29
N PRO A 354 -49.45 -18.36 -19.48
CA PRO A 354 -49.99 -19.29 -18.50
C PRO A 354 -51.03 -20.19 -19.17
N GLU A 355 -50.66 -21.43 -19.53
CA GLU A 355 -51.67 -22.40 -19.97
C GLU A 355 -52.36 -23.02 -18.74
N LEU A 356 -53.67 -22.77 -18.66
CA LEU A 356 -54.52 -23.09 -17.53
C LEU A 356 -55.20 -24.46 -17.76
N GLN A 357 -54.81 -25.49 -17.01
CA GLN A 357 -55.61 -26.72 -16.90
C GLN A 357 -55.79 -27.15 -15.43
N LEU A 358 -57.05 -27.26 -15.01
CA LEU A 358 -57.48 -27.73 -13.68
C LEU A 358 -57.76 -29.25 -13.70
N PRO A 359 -57.92 -29.91 -12.53
CA PRO A 359 -57.70 -31.36 -12.39
C PRO A 359 -58.95 -32.23 -12.65
N ALA A 360 -58.69 -33.51 -12.95
CA ALA A 360 -59.63 -34.61 -12.80
C ALA A 360 -58.98 -35.79 -12.04
N ASN A 361 -59.79 -36.50 -11.25
CA ASN A 361 -59.34 -37.49 -10.25
C ASN A 361 -59.50 -38.95 -10.78
N PRO A 362 -59.50 -40.05 -9.99
CA PRO A 362 -58.51 -41.11 -10.15
C PRO A 362 -59.08 -42.48 -10.58
N SER A 363 -58.22 -43.40 -11.03
CA SER A 363 -58.23 -44.84 -10.69
C SER A 363 -57.34 -45.67 -11.63
N HIS A 364 -56.39 -46.44 -11.10
CA HIS A 364 -56.46 -47.91 -11.11
C HIS A 364 -55.26 -48.57 -10.39
N ARG A 365 -55.51 -49.75 -9.79
CA ARG A 365 -54.54 -50.64 -9.12
C ARG A 365 -53.56 -51.27 -10.13
N VAL A 366 -52.35 -51.66 -9.68
CA VAL A 366 -51.87 -53.07 -9.59
C VAL A 366 -50.66 -53.17 -8.63
N SER A 367 -50.62 -54.23 -7.80
CA SER A 367 -49.46 -54.82 -7.10
C SER A 367 -49.85 -56.27 -6.72
N PRO A 368 -48.96 -57.17 -6.23
CA PRO A 368 -47.50 -57.23 -6.19
C PRO A 368 -47.01 -58.54 -6.91
N PRO A 369 -45.94 -59.30 -6.53
CA PRO A 369 -45.73 -59.93 -5.20
C PRO A 369 -44.29 -59.91 -4.62
N LEU A 370 -44.19 -60.19 -3.32
CA LEU A 370 -42.98 -60.62 -2.58
C LEU A 370 -42.99 -62.15 -2.41
N PRO A 371 -41.87 -62.84 -2.05
CA PRO A 371 -41.61 -63.23 -0.63
C PRO A 371 -40.08 -63.31 -0.30
N THR A 372 -39.52 -63.78 0.83
CA THR A 372 -40.02 -64.37 2.11
C THR A 372 -39.01 -64.14 3.27
N GLN A 373 -39.51 -63.88 4.49
CA GLN A 373 -38.98 -64.30 5.82
C GLN A 373 -37.57 -63.93 6.35
N ALA A 374 -37.45 -64.02 7.69
CA ALA A 374 -36.38 -63.55 8.60
C ALA A 374 -35.71 -64.78 9.33
N PRO A 375 -35.06 -64.74 10.53
CA PRO A 375 -34.85 -63.68 11.55
C PRO A 375 -33.44 -63.68 12.25
N THR A 376 -33.36 -63.10 13.47
CA THR A 376 -32.22 -62.97 14.42
C THR A 376 -31.18 -61.89 14.10
N GLY A 377 -30.63 -61.13 15.08
CA GLY A 377 -30.86 -61.09 16.53
C GLY A 377 -30.19 -59.87 17.19
N ASP A 378 -30.23 -59.83 18.53
CA ASP A 378 -29.52 -58.93 19.46
C ASP A 378 -29.91 -57.42 19.51
N GLN A 379 -30.63 -57.08 20.58
CA GLN A 379 -30.69 -55.74 21.17
C GLN A 379 -29.50 -55.56 22.13
N ILE A 380 -28.86 -54.38 22.12
CA ILE A 380 -28.07 -53.91 23.25
C ILE A 380 -28.70 -52.64 23.79
N GLU A 381 -29.21 -52.76 25.01
CA GLU A 381 -29.80 -51.72 25.83
C GLU A 381 -28.71 -50.79 26.39
N LEU A 382 -28.91 -49.46 26.32
CA LEU A 382 -27.97 -48.49 26.89
C LEU A 382 -28.71 -47.47 27.77
N VAL A 383 -28.40 -47.60 29.06
CA VAL A 383 -29.03 -46.92 30.20
C VAL A 383 -28.87 -45.39 30.15
N PRO A 384 -29.93 -44.60 30.44
CA PRO A 384 -29.79 -43.16 30.62
C PRO A 384 -29.25 -42.83 32.03
N SER A 385 -28.09 -42.17 32.10
CA SER A 385 -27.52 -41.72 33.37
C SER A 385 -28.14 -40.40 33.84
N HIS A 386 -28.63 -40.40 35.09
CA HIS A 386 -29.05 -39.18 35.78
C HIS A 386 -27.89 -38.20 35.91
N ILE A 387 -28.12 -36.93 35.52
CA ILE A 387 -27.30 -35.80 35.98
C ILE A 387 -28.20 -34.87 36.80
N THR A 388 -27.71 -34.55 37.99
CA THR A 388 -28.45 -33.90 39.07
C THR A 388 -28.74 -32.43 38.77
N SER A 389 -30.02 -32.03 38.92
CA SER A 389 -30.41 -30.62 38.93
C SER A 389 -29.76 -29.91 40.12
N SER A 390 -28.88 -28.94 39.84
CA SER A 390 -28.34 -28.04 40.86
C SER A 390 -28.97 -26.66 40.70
N ASN A 391 -29.83 -26.30 41.63
CA ASN A 391 -30.49 -24.99 41.68
C ASN A 391 -29.45 -23.87 41.88
N LYS A 392 -29.22 -23.08 40.84
CA LYS A 392 -28.49 -21.80 40.93
C LYS A 392 -29.51 -20.66 40.93
N PRO A 393 -29.47 -19.71 41.88
CA PRO A 393 -30.40 -18.58 41.89
C PRO A 393 -30.20 -17.66 40.67
N PRO A 394 -31.21 -16.85 40.30
CA PRO A 394 -31.15 -15.96 39.13
C PRO A 394 -30.20 -14.79 39.38
N GLY A 395 -28.90 -15.06 39.23
CA GLY A 395 -27.86 -14.05 39.10
C GLY A 395 -27.87 -13.51 37.68
N ILE A 396 -27.84 -12.18 37.58
CA ILE A 396 -27.65 -11.38 36.37
C ILE A 396 -26.73 -12.11 35.37
N GLU A 397 -27.24 -12.39 34.16
CA GLU A 397 -26.38 -12.83 33.07
C GLU A 397 -25.43 -11.68 32.72
N ASP A 398 -24.18 -11.77 33.20
CA ASP A 398 -23.12 -10.85 32.83
C ASP A 398 -22.87 -10.97 31.33
N GLU A 399 -23.54 -10.10 30.57
CA GLU A 399 -23.35 -9.94 29.13
C GLU A 399 -21.84 -9.90 28.84
N PRO A 400 -21.33 -10.79 27.95
CA PRO A 400 -19.90 -10.96 27.79
C PRO A 400 -19.26 -9.64 27.41
N ALA A 401 -18.19 -9.27 28.13
CA ALA A 401 -17.50 -7.98 28.01
C ALA A 401 -16.89 -7.69 26.62
N GLU A 402 -17.06 -8.60 25.67
CA GLU A 402 -16.78 -8.43 24.24
C GLU A 402 -17.90 -7.62 23.55
N ASN A 403 -19.17 -8.01 23.73
CA ASN A 403 -20.34 -7.31 23.16
C ASN A 403 -20.33 -5.82 23.54
N ARG A 404 -20.16 -5.55 24.85
CA ARG A 404 -20.13 -4.20 25.41
C ARG A 404 -18.99 -3.32 24.85
N VAL A 405 -17.90 -3.92 24.36
CA VAL A 405 -16.80 -3.18 23.71
C VAL A 405 -17.13 -2.90 22.26
N ASP A 406 -17.67 -3.86 21.51
CA ASP A 406 -18.08 -3.62 20.12
C ASP A 406 -19.22 -2.60 20.04
N ASP A 407 -20.22 -2.64 20.93
CA ASP A 407 -21.29 -1.64 21.00
C ASP A 407 -20.79 -0.24 21.39
N LEU A 408 -19.83 -0.15 22.32
CA LEU A 408 -19.20 1.13 22.67
C LEU A 408 -18.44 1.71 21.46
N MET A 409 -17.74 0.86 20.70
CA MET A 409 -17.04 1.27 19.48
C MET A 409 -18.01 1.67 18.37
N GLN A 410 -19.08 0.89 18.15
CA GLN A 410 -20.16 1.20 17.20
C GLN A 410 -20.80 2.57 17.54
N ASN A 411 -21.07 2.82 18.82
CA ASN A 411 -21.57 4.11 19.31
C ASN A 411 -20.56 5.26 19.16
N ILE A 412 -19.25 4.99 19.19
CA ILE A 412 -18.21 6.00 18.90
C ILE A 412 -18.14 6.29 17.39
N TYR A 413 -18.23 5.27 16.55
CA TYR A 413 -18.17 5.39 15.08
C TYR A 413 -19.40 6.08 14.49
N ASN A 414 -20.59 5.80 15.04
CA ASN A 414 -21.83 6.46 14.67
C ASN A 414 -21.90 7.95 15.05
N LYS A 415 -20.93 8.47 15.85
CA LYS A 415 -20.89 9.91 16.15
C LYS A 415 -20.58 10.70 14.87
N PRO A 416 -21.40 11.71 14.51
CA PRO A 416 -21.16 12.51 13.31
C PRO A 416 -19.82 13.26 13.36
N THR A 417 -19.27 13.48 14.56
CA THR A 417 -17.92 13.99 14.75
C THR A 417 -16.86 13.02 14.23
N PHE A 418 -16.90 11.73 14.59
CA PHE A 418 -15.93 10.73 14.10
C PHE A 418 -15.95 10.64 12.57
N ARG A 419 -17.14 10.49 11.97
CA ARG A 419 -17.33 10.46 10.51
C ARG A 419 -16.75 11.70 9.82
N ARG A 420 -17.03 12.91 10.32
CA ARG A 420 -16.46 14.15 9.77
C ARG A 420 -14.93 14.19 9.87
N TRP A 421 -14.35 13.77 10.99
CA TRP A 421 -12.89 13.77 11.19
C TRP A 421 -12.18 12.74 10.30
N ILE A 422 -12.75 11.54 10.10
CA ILE A 422 -12.12 10.52 9.25
C ILE A 422 -12.21 10.89 7.76
N ILE A 423 -13.32 11.48 7.32
CA ILE A 423 -13.47 12.02 5.95
C ILE A 423 -12.50 13.18 5.74
N PHE A 424 -12.42 14.14 6.68
CA PHE A 424 -11.48 15.27 6.60
C PHE A 424 -10.02 14.79 6.54
N THR A 425 -9.62 13.87 7.42
CA THR A 425 -8.26 13.30 7.42
C THR A 425 -7.95 12.60 6.10
N SER A 426 -8.91 11.83 5.56
CA SER A 426 -8.74 11.11 4.30
C SER A 426 -8.58 12.07 3.12
N ILE A 427 -9.46 13.07 2.98
CA ILE A 427 -9.38 14.09 1.93
C ILE A 427 -8.08 14.89 2.05
N PHE A 428 -7.73 15.33 3.26
CA PHE A 428 -6.49 16.08 3.51
C PHE A 428 -5.25 15.30 3.07
N MET A 429 -5.17 14.00 3.40
CA MET A 429 -4.03 13.16 3.02
C MET A 429 -4.00 12.85 1.52
N LEU A 430 -5.15 12.73 0.84
CA LEU A 430 -5.21 12.64 -0.63
C LEU A 430 -4.75 13.94 -1.30
N VAL A 431 -5.22 15.10 -0.83
CA VAL A 431 -4.86 16.42 -1.35
C VAL A 431 -3.37 16.69 -1.13
N LEU A 432 -2.81 16.32 0.03
CA LEU A 432 -1.35 16.37 0.25
C LEU A 432 -0.61 15.45 -0.72
N ALA A 433 -1.03 14.20 -0.87
CA ALA A 433 -0.37 13.22 -1.74
C ALA A 433 -0.33 13.66 -3.22
N LEU A 434 -1.40 14.31 -3.71
CA LEU A 434 -1.44 14.87 -5.07
C LEU A 434 -0.70 16.21 -5.17
N GLY A 435 -0.84 17.07 -4.15
CA GLY A 435 -0.21 18.38 -4.10
C GLY A 435 1.32 18.33 -4.08
N THR A 436 1.93 17.26 -3.54
CA THR A 436 3.39 17.07 -3.63
C THR A 436 3.89 16.87 -5.05
N GLY A 437 3.05 16.37 -5.98
CA GLY A 437 3.43 16.21 -7.39
C GLY A 437 3.35 17.51 -8.21
N ALA A 438 2.41 18.40 -7.85
CA ALA A 438 2.14 19.64 -8.59
C ALA A 438 3.15 20.77 -8.29
N GLY A 439 3.91 20.68 -7.20
CA GLY A 439 4.93 21.66 -6.85
C GLY A 439 6.19 21.50 -7.71
N CYS A 440 6.27 22.23 -8.84
CA CYS A 440 7.35 22.18 -9.85
C CYS A 440 8.76 22.61 -9.39
N GLY A 441 9.08 22.58 -8.09
CA GLY A 441 10.41 22.87 -7.55
C GLY A 441 11.07 21.63 -6.94
N GLY A 442 12.28 21.27 -7.39
CA GLY A 442 13.04 20.15 -6.81
C GLY A 442 13.26 20.30 -5.30
N ALA A 443 13.59 21.51 -4.83
CA ALA A 443 13.72 21.80 -3.39
C ALA A 443 12.38 21.71 -2.62
N PHE A 444 11.25 21.94 -3.30
CA PHE A 444 9.91 21.93 -2.71
C PHE A 444 9.42 20.49 -2.49
N THR A 445 9.65 19.58 -3.44
CA THR A 445 9.31 18.15 -3.26
C THR A 445 10.22 17.44 -2.27
N GLN A 446 11.51 17.82 -2.18
CA GLN A 446 12.44 17.32 -1.15
C GLN A 446 12.01 17.74 0.26
N THR A 447 11.56 18.99 0.45
CA THR A 447 11.09 19.47 1.76
C THR A 447 9.69 18.95 2.11
N LEU A 448 8.83 18.69 1.12
CA LEU A 448 7.51 18.09 1.35
C LEU A 448 7.57 16.62 1.82
N TRP A 449 8.66 15.90 1.56
CA TRP A 449 8.90 14.56 2.14
C TRP A 449 9.02 14.61 3.66
N LEU A 450 9.85 15.54 4.14
CA LEU A 450 9.88 15.92 5.54
C LEU A 450 8.50 16.38 5.97
N GLN A 451 7.81 17.24 5.22
CA GLN A 451 6.46 17.67 5.60
C GLN A 451 5.40 16.55 5.60
N PHE A 452 5.47 15.44 4.88
CA PHE A 452 4.41 14.41 4.97
C PHE A 452 4.57 13.54 6.22
N ALA A 453 5.80 13.13 6.53
CA ALA A 453 6.14 12.46 7.78
C ALA A 453 5.95 13.42 8.97
N PHE A 454 6.43 14.66 8.84
CA PHE A 454 6.28 15.71 9.82
C PHE A 454 4.85 16.22 9.93
N THR A 455 3.98 16.25 8.91
CA THR A 455 2.55 16.59 9.10
C THR A 455 1.79 15.43 9.70
N SER A 456 2.15 14.17 9.45
CA SER A 456 1.57 13.04 10.19
C SER A 456 1.90 13.13 11.68
N VAL A 457 3.17 13.44 12.01
CA VAL A 457 3.66 13.62 13.38
C VAL A 457 3.20 14.94 14.01
N LEU A 458 3.20 16.05 13.27
CA LEU A 458 2.74 17.37 13.68
C LEU A 458 1.23 17.41 13.81
N TYR A 459 0.45 16.71 12.98
CA TYR A 459 -0.98 16.51 13.19
C TYR A 459 -1.20 15.81 14.54
N PHE A 460 -0.47 14.73 14.81
CA PHE A 460 -0.50 14.06 16.11
C PHE A 460 -0.10 15.02 17.26
N PHE A 461 0.97 15.80 17.13
CA PHE A 461 1.44 16.75 18.15
C PHE A 461 0.56 18.01 18.31
N VAL A 462 -0.01 18.54 17.23
CA VAL A 462 -0.88 19.73 17.22
C VAL A 462 -2.26 19.35 17.74
N VAL A 463 -2.82 18.21 17.33
CA VAL A 463 -4.07 17.72 17.92
C VAL A 463 -3.86 17.37 19.40
N SER A 464 -2.69 16.84 19.79
CA SER A 464 -2.31 16.72 21.20
C SER A 464 -2.22 18.09 21.89
N ALA A 465 -1.53 19.08 21.33
CA ALA A 465 -1.34 20.40 21.93
C ALA A 465 -2.65 21.19 22.06
N ILE A 466 -3.56 21.04 21.09
CA ILE A 466 -4.92 21.59 21.14
C ILE A 466 -5.73 20.89 22.25
N ALA A 467 -5.67 19.57 22.35
CA ALA A 467 -6.33 18.83 23.43
C ALA A 467 -5.77 19.16 24.84
N PHE A 468 -4.47 19.45 24.96
CA PHE A 468 -3.79 19.77 26.22
C PHE A 468 -3.64 21.27 26.52
N ARG A 469 -4.26 22.15 25.72
CA ARG A 469 -4.15 23.62 25.86
C ARG A 469 -4.55 24.07 27.27
N GLY A 470 -3.58 24.62 28.02
CA GLY A 470 -3.75 25.15 29.38
C GLY A 470 -3.16 24.30 30.52
N LYS A 471 -2.70 23.05 30.30
CA LYS A 471 -2.04 22.23 31.34
C LYS A 471 -0.51 22.30 31.27
N PRO A 472 0.23 22.09 32.38
CA PRO A 472 1.70 22.09 32.38
C PRO A 472 2.29 21.05 31.44
N LEU A 473 1.69 19.85 31.35
CA LEU A 473 2.12 18.81 30.40
C LEU A 473 2.02 19.27 28.93
N GLY A 474 0.97 20.02 28.57
CA GLY A 474 0.83 20.59 27.22
C GLY A 474 1.88 21.66 26.94
N ARG A 475 2.21 22.49 27.94
CA ARG A 475 3.34 23.44 27.86
C ARG A 475 4.68 22.73 27.69
N GLU A 476 4.92 21.64 28.43
CA GLU A 476 6.19 20.92 28.34
C GLU A 476 6.32 20.12 27.03
N VAL A 477 5.24 19.53 26.51
CA VAL A 477 5.24 18.89 25.17
C VAL A 477 5.53 19.91 24.08
N VAL A 478 4.88 21.08 24.09
CA VAL A 478 5.16 22.16 23.12
C VAL A 478 6.59 22.70 23.27
N ARG A 479 7.09 22.82 24.51
CA ARG A 479 8.45 23.28 24.81
C ARG A 479 9.52 22.28 24.37
N LEU A 480 9.35 20.99 24.65
CA LEU A 480 10.27 19.92 24.23
C LEU A 480 10.26 19.77 22.70
N PHE A 481 9.09 19.83 22.06
CA PHE A 481 8.97 19.79 20.60
C PHE A 481 9.60 21.04 19.95
N GLY A 482 9.38 22.23 20.52
CA GLY A 482 10.04 23.46 20.09
C GLY A 482 11.57 23.42 20.26
N GLN A 483 12.07 22.86 21.37
CA GLN A 483 13.51 22.63 21.58
C GLN A 483 14.08 21.61 20.59
N TRP A 484 13.33 20.56 20.25
CA TRP A 484 13.74 19.56 19.26
C TRP A 484 13.78 20.14 17.83
N ILE A 485 12.76 20.89 17.42
CA ILE A 485 12.76 21.64 16.15
C ILE A 485 13.92 22.64 16.10
N PHE A 486 14.14 23.40 17.18
CA PHE A 486 15.24 24.36 17.24
C PHE A 486 16.61 23.67 17.18
N SER A 487 16.76 22.51 17.84
CA SER A 487 17.97 21.68 17.80
C SER A 487 18.24 21.13 16.39
N LEU A 488 17.20 20.68 15.68
CA LEU A 488 17.29 20.26 14.27
C LEU A 488 17.62 21.43 13.33
N ALA A 489 16.96 22.58 13.48
CA ALA A 489 17.15 23.74 12.63
C ALA A 489 18.51 24.44 12.82
N THR A 490 19.13 24.29 14.00
CA THR A 490 20.42 24.94 14.34
C THR A 490 21.60 23.99 14.44
N GLY A 491 21.38 22.67 14.32
CA GLY A 491 22.42 21.64 14.42
C GLY A 491 23.08 21.49 15.81
N ARG A 492 22.61 22.21 16.84
CA ARG A 492 23.18 22.16 18.20
C ARG A 492 22.46 21.11 19.04
N LYS A 493 23.21 20.21 19.69
CA LYS A 493 22.67 19.26 20.67
C LYS A 493 22.03 20.01 21.85
N ALA A 494 20.77 19.71 22.16
CA ALA A 494 20.08 20.29 23.30
C ALA A 494 20.63 19.74 24.63
N VAL A 495 21.36 20.56 25.38
CA VAL A 495 21.86 20.21 26.72
C VAL A 495 20.75 20.42 27.76
N GLY A 496 19.98 19.37 28.02
CA GLY A 496 18.95 19.35 29.06
C GLY A 496 19.56 19.27 30.47
N ARG A 497 19.76 20.42 31.12
CA ARG A 497 20.28 20.48 32.51
C ARG A 497 19.16 20.16 33.50
N PHE A 498 19.00 18.88 33.85
CA PHE A 498 18.08 18.45 34.91
C PHE A 498 18.54 19.03 36.26
N ARG A 499 17.78 19.99 36.80
CA ARG A 499 17.95 20.52 38.16
C ARG A 499 17.00 19.74 39.08
N GLY A 500 17.50 18.74 39.77
CA GLY A 500 16.75 18.01 40.78
C GLY A 500 16.60 18.86 42.04
N ASN A 501 15.36 19.14 42.45
CA ASN A 501 15.09 19.69 43.79
C ASN A 501 15.17 18.55 44.80
N ALA A 502 16.33 18.42 45.45
CA ALA A 502 16.43 17.73 46.73
C ALA A 502 16.22 18.77 47.84
N SER A 503 15.24 18.56 48.72
CA SER A 503 14.99 19.44 49.87
C SER A 503 14.30 18.64 50.99
N ALA A 504 14.71 18.92 52.23
CA ALA A 504 14.10 18.47 53.48
C ALA A 504 14.07 16.96 53.77
N ALA A 505 15.20 16.43 54.28
CA ALA A 505 15.21 15.25 55.15
C ALA A 505 16.44 15.22 56.07
N ARG A 506 16.48 16.09 57.08
CA ARG A 506 17.16 15.84 58.37
C ARG A 506 16.80 16.89 59.42
N ALA A 507 16.61 16.40 60.64
CA ALA A 507 16.84 17.15 61.87
C ALA A 507 18.36 17.29 62.10
#